data_AF-A0AAX3BE41-F1
#
_entry.id   AF-A0AAX3BE41-F1
#
_cell.length_a   1.000
_cell.length_b   1.000
_cell.length_c   1.000
_cell.angle_alpha   90.00
_cell.angle_beta   90.00
_cell.angle_gamma   90.00
#
_symmetry.space_group_name_H-M   'P 1'
#
loop_
_entity.id
_entity.type
_entity.pdbx_description
1 polymer ?
#
loop_
_entity_poly.entity_id
_entity_poly.type
_entity_poly.pdbx_seq_one_letter_code
_entity_poly.pdbx_strand_id
1 'polypeptide(L)'
;MKRLIVLVFGMVLLVFGCGSKKEELYYPKTHFTKMTLDQADKKVVYLDWGTPLVYAGSMQTNLEESKGKTNEEIYVLVINNNTKDKGWVNLASVVKNPLAKATLLNTSQIYKTPSEISRDFFTMTAPMIGYVVEVQNDWARVQWYMSAYKVFTGKTEWTSYEWVKLNAISTNAKDADLLAILYTTYRKLPDWKTKWSTLTDEKQKQALSNEIDKEIIYLENVIKTFGGVGGPVLTTTYANDVVTSLNNLLYPAEESYEEDEYYEESDYEEDEYYEESDEEEY
;
A
#
# COMPACT_ATOMS: atom_id res chain seq x y z
N MET A 1 33.32 -48.62 37.08
CA MET A 1 32.43 -47.52 36.62
C MET A 1 32.98 -46.87 35.34
N LYS A 2 33.02 -47.62 34.23
CA LYS A 2 33.34 -47.14 32.88
C LYS A 2 32.68 -48.12 31.93
N ARG A 3 31.45 -47.84 31.46
CA ARG A 3 30.67 -48.51 30.39
C ARG A 3 29.16 -48.26 30.62
N LEU A 4 28.71 -47.00 30.55
CA LEU A 4 27.26 -46.72 30.43
C LEU A 4 26.92 -45.32 29.88
N ILE A 5 27.84 -44.66 29.16
CA ILE A 5 27.61 -43.29 28.66
C ILE A 5 27.67 -43.21 27.11
N VAL A 6 28.04 -44.30 26.43
CA VAL A 6 28.27 -44.25 24.96
C VAL A 6 27.02 -44.55 24.13
N LEU A 7 25.91 -45.00 24.73
CA LEU A 7 24.74 -45.47 23.97
C LEU A 7 23.57 -44.48 23.88
N VAL A 8 23.61 -43.35 24.58
CA VAL A 8 22.51 -42.36 24.56
C VAL A 8 22.78 -41.22 23.56
N PHE A 9 24.04 -40.95 23.19
CA PHE A 9 24.36 -39.91 22.20
C PHE A 9 24.24 -40.37 20.74
N GLY A 10 24.27 -41.68 20.48
CA GLY A 10 24.12 -42.24 19.12
C GLY A 10 22.68 -42.35 18.62
N MET A 11 21.69 -42.31 19.54
CA MET A 11 20.27 -42.51 19.19
C MET A 11 19.51 -41.19 18.97
N VAL A 12 20.05 -40.06 19.43
CA VAL A 12 19.45 -38.73 19.22
C VAL A 12 19.80 -38.15 17.83
N LEU A 13 20.87 -38.65 17.18
CA LEU A 13 21.27 -38.21 15.84
C LEU A 13 20.53 -38.90 14.69
N LEU A 14 19.69 -39.91 14.96
CA LEU A 14 18.91 -40.63 13.94
C LEU A 14 17.45 -40.16 13.81
N VAL A 15 17.00 -39.19 14.62
CA VAL A 15 15.59 -38.71 14.63
C VAL A 15 15.43 -37.29 14.04
N PHE A 16 16.51 -36.60 13.69
CA PHE A 16 16.46 -35.27 13.05
C PHE A 16 16.98 -35.26 11.59
N GLY A 17 17.16 -36.44 10.99
CA GLY A 17 17.74 -36.61 9.67
C GLY A 17 16.78 -37.19 8.64
N CYS A 18 15.63 -36.55 8.39
CA CYS A 18 14.89 -36.75 7.15
C CYS A 18 14.22 -35.42 6.78
N GLY A 19 14.80 -34.73 5.79
CA GLY A 19 14.50 -33.34 5.46
C GLY A 19 13.02 -33.08 5.27
N SER A 20 12.44 -32.24 6.13
CA SER A 20 11.24 -31.51 5.78
C SER A 20 11.57 -30.68 4.55
N LYS A 21 10.95 -31.00 3.41
CA LYS A 21 10.94 -30.08 2.28
C LYS A 21 10.43 -28.76 2.84
N LYS A 22 11.27 -27.72 2.80
CA LYS A 22 10.88 -26.38 3.23
C LYS A 22 9.59 -26.05 2.48
N GLU A 23 8.53 -25.74 3.23
CA GLU A 23 7.22 -25.44 2.66
C GLU A 23 7.38 -24.36 1.58
N GLU A 24 6.86 -24.63 0.39
CA GLU A 24 6.97 -23.70 -0.73
C GLU A 24 5.89 -22.63 -0.59
N LEU A 25 6.33 -21.38 -0.43
CA LEU A 25 5.47 -20.23 -0.22
C LEU A 25 5.51 -19.29 -1.42
N TYR A 26 4.34 -18.72 -1.72
CA TYR A 26 4.15 -17.69 -2.70
C TYR A 26 3.54 -16.44 -2.05
N TYR A 27 3.89 -15.28 -2.57
CA TYR A 27 3.43 -13.99 -2.06
C TYR A 27 2.95 -13.10 -3.21
N PRO A 28 1.75 -12.50 -3.14
CA PRO A 28 1.28 -11.55 -4.14
C PRO A 28 2.26 -10.40 -4.39
N LYS A 29 2.61 -10.12 -5.65
CA LYS A 29 3.46 -8.98 -6.03
C LYS A 29 2.77 -7.63 -5.80
N THR A 30 1.44 -7.61 -5.87
CA THR A 30 0.61 -6.42 -5.65
C THR A 30 -0.63 -6.75 -4.83
N HIS A 31 -1.27 -5.71 -4.29
CA HIS A 31 -2.65 -5.84 -3.83
C HIS A 31 -3.55 -6.20 -5.01
N PHE A 32 -4.65 -6.87 -4.71
CA PHE A 32 -5.63 -7.36 -5.68
C PHE A 32 -5.04 -8.32 -6.73
N THR A 33 -4.03 -9.10 -6.34
CA THR A 33 -3.60 -10.22 -7.15
C THR A 33 -4.76 -11.21 -7.25
N LYS A 34 -5.20 -11.51 -8.48
CA LYS A 34 -6.36 -12.39 -8.71
C LYS A 34 -6.02 -13.82 -8.32
N MET A 35 -6.92 -14.45 -7.56
CA MET A 35 -6.94 -15.88 -7.33
C MET A 35 -8.32 -16.43 -7.71
N THR A 36 -8.36 -17.44 -8.56
CA THR A 36 -9.60 -18.12 -8.93
C THR A 36 -9.78 -19.33 -8.02
N LEU A 37 -10.84 -19.36 -7.22
CA LEU A 37 -11.08 -20.46 -6.29
C LEU A 37 -11.23 -21.80 -7.02
N ASP A 38 -10.65 -22.84 -6.43
CA ASP A 38 -10.72 -24.23 -6.88
C ASP A 38 -12.08 -24.84 -6.45
N GLN A 39 -13.16 -24.25 -6.96
CA GLN A 39 -14.56 -24.55 -6.63
C GLN A 39 -15.41 -24.55 -7.91
N ALA A 40 -16.60 -25.14 -7.85
CA ALA A 40 -17.47 -25.32 -9.01
C ALA A 40 -17.88 -23.99 -9.69
N ASP A 41 -18.04 -22.93 -8.91
CA ASP A 41 -18.41 -21.59 -9.37
C ASP A 41 -17.20 -20.76 -9.86
N LYS A 42 -15.97 -21.25 -9.66
CA LYS A 42 -14.70 -20.58 -10.00
C LYS A 42 -14.67 -19.11 -9.59
N LYS A 43 -15.21 -18.81 -8.41
CA LYS A 43 -15.26 -17.43 -7.90
C LYS A 43 -13.86 -16.80 -7.88
N VAL A 44 -13.76 -15.54 -8.31
CA VAL A 44 -12.52 -14.77 -8.22
C VAL A 44 -12.47 -14.06 -6.87
N VAL A 45 -11.35 -14.24 -6.17
CA VAL A 45 -11.00 -13.46 -4.98
C VAL A 45 -9.72 -12.67 -5.26
N TYR A 46 -9.52 -11.62 -4.46
CA TYR A 46 -8.41 -10.69 -4.62
C TYR A 46 -7.51 -10.79 -3.39
N LEU A 47 -6.22 -11.04 -3.64
CA LEU A 47 -5.22 -11.24 -2.60
C LEU A 47 -4.50 -9.93 -2.28
N ASP A 48 -4.26 -9.70 -0.99
CA ASP A 48 -3.45 -8.57 -0.52
C ASP A 48 -1.96 -8.89 -0.55
N TRP A 49 -1.17 -7.85 -0.83
CA TRP A 49 0.28 -7.93 -0.74
C TRP A 49 0.73 -8.41 0.64
N GLY A 50 1.77 -9.23 0.68
CA GLY A 50 2.33 -9.78 1.91
C GLY A 50 1.58 -10.99 2.47
N THR A 51 0.42 -11.35 1.91
CA THR A 51 -0.33 -12.56 2.32
C THR A 51 0.43 -13.83 1.90
N PRO A 52 0.80 -14.72 2.84
CA PRO A 52 1.47 -15.96 2.48
C PRO A 52 0.48 -16.96 1.87
N LEU A 53 0.89 -17.55 0.74
CA LEU A 53 0.16 -18.57 0.02
C LEU A 53 0.98 -19.87 0.01
N VAL A 54 0.41 -20.96 0.51
CA VAL A 54 1.08 -22.25 0.57
C VAL A 54 0.87 -22.99 -0.75
N TYR A 55 1.93 -23.53 -1.33
CA TYR A 55 1.83 -24.36 -2.53
C TYR A 55 1.01 -25.63 -2.25
N ALA A 56 0.01 -25.90 -3.09
CA ALA A 56 -0.90 -27.03 -2.92
C ALA A 56 -0.60 -28.22 -3.86
N GLY A 57 0.53 -28.21 -4.57
CA GLY A 57 1.02 -29.39 -5.30
C GLY A 57 0.71 -29.46 -6.79
N SER A 58 0.10 -28.44 -7.40
CA SER A 58 -0.27 -28.45 -8.82
C SER A 58 0.10 -27.16 -9.56
N MET A 59 0.47 -27.31 -10.84
CA MET A 59 0.65 -26.21 -11.81
C MET A 59 -0.16 -26.52 -13.07
N GLN A 60 -0.72 -25.48 -13.69
CA GLN A 60 -1.47 -25.56 -14.93
C GLN A 60 -0.93 -24.52 -15.90
N THR A 61 -0.70 -24.91 -17.14
CA THR A 61 -0.40 -23.97 -18.22
C THR A 61 -1.68 -23.69 -19.00
N ASN A 62 -2.02 -22.41 -19.14
CA ASN A 62 -3.07 -21.93 -20.03
C ASN A 62 -2.43 -21.26 -21.24
N LEU A 63 -2.97 -21.54 -22.42
CA LEU A 63 -2.59 -20.87 -23.65
C LEU A 63 -3.73 -19.94 -24.03
N GLU A 64 -3.50 -18.63 -23.95
CA GLU A 64 -4.46 -17.63 -24.44
C GLU A 64 -4.00 -17.10 -25.80
N GLU A 65 -4.86 -17.18 -26.82
CA GLU A 65 -4.62 -16.51 -28.10
C GLU A 65 -5.22 -15.10 -28.06
N SER A 66 -4.36 -14.09 -28.22
CA SER A 66 -4.80 -12.70 -28.36
C SER A 66 -4.00 -12.03 -29.47
N LYS A 67 -4.71 -11.42 -30.44
CA LYS A 67 -4.12 -10.70 -31.58
C LYS A 67 -3.07 -11.52 -32.35
N GLY A 68 -3.33 -12.82 -32.54
CA GLY A 68 -2.44 -13.72 -33.30
C GLY A 68 -1.15 -14.12 -32.56
N LYS A 69 -1.05 -13.84 -31.25
CA LYS A 69 0.03 -14.34 -30.38
C LYS A 69 -0.56 -15.30 -29.35
N THR A 70 0.07 -16.46 -29.20
CA THR A 70 -0.20 -17.40 -28.10
C THR A 70 0.61 -16.96 -26.89
N ASN A 71 -0.08 -16.50 -25.85
CA ASN A 71 0.52 -16.18 -24.55
C ASN A 71 0.40 -17.42 -23.65
N GLU A 72 1.55 -17.90 -23.20
CA GLU A 72 1.61 -18.95 -22.19
C GLU A 72 1.50 -18.32 -20.80
N GLU A 73 0.45 -18.69 -20.07
CA GLU A 73 0.27 -18.30 -18.68
C GLU A 73 0.37 -19.53 -17.78
N ILE A 74 1.28 -19.48 -16.81
CA ILE A 74 1.45 -20.53 -15.82
C ILE A 74 0.68 -20.16 -14.57
N TYR A 75 -0.21 -21.03 -14.14
CA TYR A 75 -0.97 -20.92 -12.91
C TYR A 75 -0.47 -21.94 -11.88
N VAL A 76 -0.44 -21.52 -10.62
CA VAL A 76 -0.07 -22.37 -9.49
C VAL A 76 -1.23 -22.48 -8.53
N LEU A 77 -1.50 -23.70 -8.06
CA LEU A 77 -2.54 -23.97 -7.07
C LEU A 77 -1.97 -23.70 -5.68
N VAL A 78 -2.64 -22.82 -4.94
CA VAL A 78 -2.20 -22.36 -3.62
C VAL A 78 -3.34 -22.36 -2.61
N ILE A 79 -2.98 -22.32 -1.33
CA ILE A 79 -3.88 -22.12 -0.21
C ILE A 79 -3.53 -20.79 0.46
N ASN A 80 -4.48 -19.88 0.53
CA ASN A 80 -4.33 -18.64 1.29
C ASN A 80 -4.21 -18.98 2.78
N ASN A 81 -3.08 -18.65 3.41
CA ASN A 81 -2.86 -19.07 4.78
C ASN A 81 -3.78 -18.37 5.80
N ASN A 82 -4.33 -17.20 5.46
CA ASN A 82 -5.21 -16.42 6.32
C ASN A 82 -6.66 -16.91 6.23
N THR A 83 -7.19 -17.04 5.01
CA THR A 83 -8.60 -17.41 4.79
C THR A 83 -8.82 -18.91 4.63
N LYS A 84 -7.75 -19.68 4.39
CA LYS A 84 -7.76 -21.11 4.02
C LYS A 84 -8.43 -21.41 2.67
N ASP A 85 -8.74 -20.38 1.89
CA ASP A 85 -9.22 -20.55 0.52
C ASP A 85 -8.16 -21.19 -0.36
N LYS A 86 -8.57 -22.18 -1.17
CA LYS A 86 -7.72 -22.84 -2.15
C LYS A 86 -8.07 -22.34 -3.54
N GLY A 87 -7.07 -21.96 -4.34
CA GLY A 87 -7.30 -21.42 -5.67
C GLY A 87 -6.05 -21.29 -6.54
N TRP A 88 -6.28 -20.98 -7.80
CA TRP A 88 -5.27 -20.79 -8.83
C TRP A 88 -4.84 -19.34 -8.92
N VAL A 89 -3.53 -19.10 -8.87
CA VAL A 89 -2.93 -17.77 -9.06
C VAL A 89 -1.93 -17.83 -10.21
N ASN A 90 -1.86 -16.78 -11.04
CA ASN A 90 -0.87 -16.68 -12.09
C ASN A 90 0.54 -16.59 -11.46
N LEU A 91 1.47 -17.44 -11.86
CA LEU A 91 2.81 -17.51 -11.31
C LEU A 91 3.58 -16.19 -11.51
N ALA A 92 3.32 -15.46 -12.61
CA ALA A 92 3.96 -14.18 -12.88
C ALA A 92 3.54 -13.07 -11.90
N SER A 93 2.40 -13.21 -11.24
CA SER A 93 1.86 -12.22 -10.28
C SER A 93 2.26 -12.50 -8.82
N VAL A 94 3.04 -13.55 -8.57
CA VAL A 94 3.52 -13.92 -7.22
C VAL A 94 5.05 -14.00 -7.16
N VAL A 95 5.60 -13.84 -5.96
CA VAL A 95 7.01 -14.06 -5.64
C VAL A 95 7.13 -15.37 -4.87
N LYS A 96 7.93 -16.29 -5.40
CA LYS A 96 8.23 -17.57 -4.75
C LYS A 96 9.33 -17.38 -3.71
N ASN A 97 9.08 -17.83 -2.47
CA ASN A 97 10.05 -17.90 -1.37
C ASN A 97 10.97 -16.67 -1.23
N PRO A 98 10.44 -15.44 -1.11
CA PRO A 98 11.27 -14.28 -0.84
C PRO A 98 12.04 -14.43 0.47
N LEU A 99 13.21 -13.82 0.55
CA LEU A 99 14.08 -13.84 1.73
C LEU A 99 13.51 -12.95 2.86
N ALA A 100 12.93 -11.81 2.48
CA ALA A 100 12.29 -10.86 3.40
C ALA A 100 11.31 -9.95 2.67
N LYS A 101 10.40 -9.33 3.42
CA LYS A 101 9.73 -8.09 2.97
C LYS A 101 10.75 -6.95 3.04
N ALA A 102 10.65 -6.01 2.12
CA ALA A 102 11.49 -4.82 2.04
C ALA A 102 10.62 -3.57 1.99
N THR A 103 11.10 -2.50 2.63
CA THR A 103 10.53 -1.17 2.50
C THR A 103 11.61 -0.16 2.15
N LEU A 104 11.29 0.74 1.24
CA LEU A 104 12.07 1.93 0.96
C LEU A 104 11.40 3.09 1.70
N LEU A 105 12.01 3.55 2.79
CA LEU A 105 11.47 4.63 3.62
C LEU A 105 11.90 6.01 3.14
N ASN A 106 13.07 6.09 2.48
CA ASN A 106 13.62 7.32 1.91
C ASN A 106 13.94 7.12 0.43
N THR A 107 13.74 8.17 -0.38
CA THR A 107 14.08 8.15 -1.80
C THR A 107 15.53 7.71 -1.99
N SER A 108 15.75 6.75 -2.89
CA SER A 108 17.07 6.15 -3.09
C SER A 108 17.30 5.77 -4.55
N GLN A 109 18.54 5.49 -4.88
CA GLN A 109 18.94 4.99 -6.20
C GLN A 109 18.80 3.47 -6.24
N ILE A 110 18.17 2.96 -7.29
CA ILE A 110 18.09 1.54 -7.62
C ILE A 110 18.76 1.28 -8.98
N TYR A 111 19.33 0.10 -9.15
CA TYR A 111 20.28 -0.21 -10.22
C TYR A 111 19.84 -1.47 -10.98
N LYS A 112 20.28 -1.61 -12.24
CA LYS A 112 20.10 -2.86 -13.01
C LYS A 112 21.03 -3.99 -12.56
N THR A 113 22.16 -3.63 -11.96
CA THR A 113 23.17 -4.54 -11.43
C THR A 113 23.59 -4.09 -10.03
N PRO A 114 24.13 -4.98 -9.18
CA PRO A 114 24.60 -4.62 -7.83
C PRO A 114 25.92 -3.83 -7.87
N SER A 115 25.92 -2.66 -8.53
CA SER A 115 27.10 -1.81 -8.71
C SER A 115 26.74 -0.36 -9.03
N GLU A 116 27.26 0.56 -8.22
CA GLU A 116 27.16 2.01 -8.43
C GLU A 116 28.02 2.48 -9.61
N ILE A 117 29.04 1.69 -9.99
CA ILE A 117 29.99 2.04 -11.08
C ILE A 117 29.27 2.08 -12.43
N SER A 118 28.21 1.27 -12.59
CA SER A 118 27.44 1.19 -13.83
C SER A 118 26.85 2.54 -14.27
N ARG A 119 26.68 3.50 -13.34
CA ARG A 119 25.96 4.78 -13.51
C ARG A 119 24.53 4.65 -14.05
N ASP A 120 24.05 3.43 -14.26
CA ASP A 120 22.72 3.12 -14.75
C ASP A 120 21.82 2.89 -13.53
N PHE A 121 21.19 3.98 -13.09
CA PHE A 121 20.29 3.98 -11.94
C PHE A 121 18.96 4.66 -12.25
N PHE A 122 17.95 4.29 -11.48
CA PHE A 122 16.66 4.94 -11.39
C PHE A 122 16.50 5.50 -9.97
N THR A 123 16.03 6.74 -9.84
CA THR A 123 15.69 7.31 -8.54
C THR A 123 14.28 6.86 -8.18
N MET A 124 14.16 5.97 -7.20
CA MET A 124 12.86 5.51 -6.72
C MET A 124 12.40 6.34 -5.55
N THR A 125 11.18 6.86 -5.66
CA THR A 125 10.58 7.73 -4.65
C THR A 125 10.00 6.90 -3.53
N ALA A 126 10.29 7.23 -2.29
CA ALA A 126 9.66 6.59 -1.13
C ALA A 126 8.25 7.17 -0.84
N PRO A 127 7.39 6.45 -0.10
CA PRO A 127 7.58 5.08 0.40
C PRO A 127 7.40 4.04 -0.69
N MET A 128 8.16 2.93 -0.64
CA MET A 128 7.91 1.74 -1.47
C MET A 128 7.94 0.45 -0.64
N ILE A 129 7.18 -0.56 -1.07
CA ILE A 129 7.23 -1.92 -0.51
C ILE A 129 7.69 -2.91 -1.58
N GLY A 130 8.27 -4.03 -1.17
CA GLY A 130 8.76 -5.06 -2.08
C GLY A 130 9.22 -6.33 -1.36
N TYR A 131 9.77 -7.27 -2.12
CA TYR A 131 10.33 -8.51 -1.58
C TYR A 131 11.80 -8.65 -1.94
N VAL A 132 12.66 -8.88 -0.96
CA VAL A 132 14.04 -9.27 -1.21
C VAL A 132 14.02 -10.68 -1.77
N VAL A 133 14.50 -10.87 -3.00
CA VAL A 133 14.60 -12.18 -3.66
C VAL A 133 16.02 -12.72 -3.67
N GLU A 134 17.01 -11.84 -3.52
CA GLU A 134 18.42 -12.18 -3.57
C GLU A 134 19.26 -11.15 -2.80
N VAL A 135 20.38 -11.59 -2.23
CA VAL A 135 21.35 -10.72 -1.54
C VAL A 135 22.75 -11.04 -2.06
N GLN A 136 23.50 -10.00 -2.44
CA GLN A 136 24.89 -10.10 -2.87
C GLN A 136 25.70 -9.00 -2.19
N ASN A 137 26.60 -9.38 -1.27
CA ASN A 137 27.35 -8.44 -0.43
C ASN A 137 26.41 -7.46 0.30
N ASP A 138 26.57 -6.15 0.04
CA ASP A 138 25.76 -5.08 0.60
C ASP A 138 24.58 -4.67 -0.29
N TRP A 139 24.22 -5.51 -1.26
CA TRP A 139 23.11 -5.30 -2.19
C TRP A 139 21.99 -6.31 -2.00
N ALA A 140 20.76 -5.86 -2.19
CA ALA A 140 19.58 -6.69 -2.33
C ALA A 140 18.99 -6.54 -3.72
N ARG A 141 18.57 -7.65 -4.33
CA ARG A 141 17.64 -7.64 -5.45
C ARG A 141 16.23 -7.70 -4.90
N VAL A 142 15.41 -6.73 -5.27
CA VAL A 142 14.08 -6.53 -4.72
C VAL A 142 13.05 -6.57 -5.84
N GLN A 143 12.08 -7.47 -5.71
CA GLN A 143 10.85 -7.39 -6.49
C GLN A 143 9.95 -6.33 -5.86
N TRP A 144 10.01 -5.13 -6.39
CA TRP A 144 9.21 -4.01 -5.92
C TRP A 144 7.72 -4.18 -6.23
N TYR A 145 6.89 -3.57 -5.39
CA TYR A 145 5.46 -3.42 -5.61
C TYR A 145 5.22 -2.45 -6.78
N MET A 146 4.71 -2.98 -7.88
CA MET A 146 4.44 -2.21 -9.10
C MET A 146 2.94 -2.21 -9.35
N SER A 147 2.26 -1.11 -9.03
CA SER A 147 0.83 -0.95 -9.22
C SER A 147 0.55 -0.11 -10.46
N ALA A 148 -0.42 -0.53 -11.29
CA ALA A 148 -0.91 0.28 -12.41
C ALA A 148 -1.56 1.59 -11.94
N TYR A 149 -2.07 1.62 -10.71
CA TYR A 149 -2.62 2.81 -10.08
C TYR A 149 -1.50 3.72 -9.59
N LYS A 150 -1.64 5.02 -9.87
CA LYS A 150 -0.80 6.07 -9.30
C LYS A 150 -0.85 5.96 -7.78
N VAL A 151 0.27 5.69 -7.14
CA VAL A 151 0.38 5.71 -5.68
C VAL A 151 1.29 6.86 -5.30
N PHE A 152 0.93 7.62 -4.26
CA PHE A 152 1.67 8.72 -3.59
C PHE A 152 2.28 9.83 -4.48
N THR A 153 3.09 9.48 -5.47
CA THR A 153 3.77 10.38 -6.41
C THR A 153 2.89 10.87 -7.56
N GLY A 154 1.64 10.39 -7.65
CA GLY A 154 0.74 10.73 -8.75
C GLY A 154 1.20 10.17 -10.12
N LYS A 155 2.21 9.30 -10.13
CA LYS A 155 2.73 8.62 -11.32
C LYS A 155 2.70 7.11 -11.10
N THR A 156 2.54 6.38 -12.18
CA THR A 156 2.71 4.93 -12.17
C THR A 156 4.21 4.66 -12.24
N GLU A 157 4.80 4.17 -11.16
CA GLU A 157 6.21 3.76 -11.18
C GLU A 157 6.29 2.34 -11.74
N TRP A 158 6.89 2.20 -12.93
CA TRP A 158 7.30 0.92 -13.50
C TRP A 158 8.81 0.96 -13.72
N THR A 159 9.52 -0.05 -13.25
CA THR A 159 10.98 -0.11 -13.40
C THR A 159 11.46 -1.54 -13.58
N SER A 160 12.51 -1.71 -14.37
CA SER A 160 13.27 -2.97 -14.49
C SER A 160 14.49 -3.00 -13.55
N TYR A 161 14.69 -1.95 -12.76
CA TYR A 161 15.81 -1.82 -11.83
C TYR A 161 15.41 -2.51 -10.51
N GLU A 162 16.19 -3.48 -10.07
CA GLU A 162 15.84 -4.33 -8.93
C GLU A 162 16.88 -4.26 -7.81
N TRP A 163 18.10 -3.79 -8.08
CA TRP A 163 19.19 -3.81 -7.12
C TRP A 163 19.26 -2.53 -6.30
N VAL A 164 19.33 -2.66 -4.98
CA VAL A 164 19.41 -1.54 -4.03
C VAL A 164 20.39 -1.88 -2.92
N LYS A 165 21.03 -0.86 -2.33
CA LYS A 165 21.87 -1.06 -1.15
C LYS A 165 21.01 -1.52 0.04
N LEU A 166 21.51 -2.50 0.79
CA LEU A 166 20.81 -3.03 1.97
C LEU A 166 20.52 -1.96 3.02
N ASN A 167 21.42 -0.98 3.20
CA ASN A 167 21.23 0.11 4.16
C ASN A 167 20.17 1.14 3.71
N ALA A 168 19.71 1.10 2.46
CA ALA A 168 18.67 1.98 1.95
C ALA A 168 17.26 1.41 2.15
N ILE A 169 17.14 0.12 2.51
CA ILE A 169 15.85 -0.54 2.77
C ILE A 169 15.73 -0.99 4.22
N SER A 170 14.52 -0.98 4.76
CA SER A 170 14.20 -1.73 5.99
C SER A 170 13.66 -3.10 5.62
N THR A 171 14.07 -4.12 6.37
CA THR A 171 13.53 -5.50 6.28
C THR A 171 12.72 -5.87 7.52
N ASN A 172 12.40 -4.90 8.36
CA ASN A 172 11.52 -5.09 9.51
C ASN A 172 10.10 -5.38 9.01
N ALA A 173 9.55 -6.52 9.41
CA ALA A 173 8.21 -6.94 9.02
C ALA A 173 7.13 -5.91 9.40
N LYS A 174 7.28 -5.24 10.55
CA LYS A 174 6.32 -4.22 11.01
C LYS A 174 6.30 -3.00 10.10
N ASP A 175 7.46 -2.55 9.62
CA ASP A 175 7.53 -1.41 8.70
C ASP A 175 6.81 -1.73 7.39
N ALA A 176 7.00 -2.94 6.88
CA ALA A 176 6.33 -3.43 5.68
C ALA A 176 4.82 -3.54 5.84
N ASP A 177 4.34 -4.05 6.98
CA ASP A 177 2.92 -4.17 7.25
C ASP A 177 2.26 -2.79 7.41
N LEU A 178 2.92 -1.84 8.08
CA LEU A 178 2.45 -0.45 8.20
C LEU A 178 2.37 0.26 6.85
N LEU A 179 3.37 0.10 5.99
CA LEU A 179 3.31 0.67 4.64
C LEU A 179 2.24 -0.02 3.78
N ALA A 180 2.07 -1.34 3.86
CA ALA A 180 1.02 -2.03 3.13
C ALA A 180 -0.39 -1.51 3.49
N ILE A 181 -0.62 -1.16 4.77
CA ILE A 181 -1.83 -0.47 5.19
C ILE A 181 -1.94 0.89 4.49
N LEU A 182 -0.91 1.75 4.59
CA LEU A 182 -0.91 3.06 3.95
C LEU A 182 -1.23 2.99 2.45
N TYR A 183 -0.63 2.04 1.72
CA TYR A 183 -0.93 1.77 0.30
C TYR A 183 -2.39 1.39 0.06
N THR A 184 -2.92 0.51 0.91
CA THR A 184 -4.30 0.03 0.82
C THR A 184 -5.29 1.16 1.10
N THR A 185 -5.08 1.93 2.18
CA THR A 185 -5.96 3.04 2.57
C THR A 185 -5.96 4.15 1.52
N TYR A 186 -4.78 4.55 1.03
CA TYR A 186 -4.68 5.57 -0.04
C TYR A 186 -5.50 5.18 -1.27
N ARG A 187 -5.48 3.90 -1.64
CA ARG A 187 -6.26 3.40 -2.78
C ARG A 187 -7.77 3.37 -2.49
N LYS A 188 -8.20 3.02 -1.27
CA LYS A 188 -9.63 2.99 -0.90
C LYS A 188 -10.24 4.40 -0.82
N LEU A 189 -9.42 5.42 -0.56
CA LEU A 189 -9.87 6.78 -0.30
C LEU A 189 -10.85 7.34 -1.35
N PRO A 190 -10.60 7.25 -2.68
CA PRO A 190 -11.57 7.73 -3.68
C PRO A 190 -12.91 6.99 -3.61
N ASP A 191 -12.88 5.66 -3.47
CA ASP A 191 -14.10 4.84 -3.38
C ASP A 191 -14.90 5.17 -2.11
N TRP A 192 -14.23 5.39 -0.98
CA TRP A 192 -14.88 5.84 0.25
C TRP A 192 -15.48 7.23 0.12
N LYS A 193 -14.78 8.18 -0.52
CA LYS A 193 -15.34 9.51 -0.81
C LYS A 193 -16.63 9.40 -1.64
N THR A 194 -16.61 8.61 -2.71
CA THR A 194 -17.79 8.38 -3.56
C THR A 194 -18.92 7.68 -2.81
N LYS A 195 -18.62 6.65 -2.02
CA LYS A 195 -19.63 5.97 -1.20
C LYS A 195 -20.23 6.92 -0.17
N TRP A 196 -19.41 7.66 0.56
CA TRP A 196 -19.87 8.58 1.59
C TRP A 196 -20.82 9.64 1.03
N SER A 197 -20.52 10.20 -0.15
CA SER A 197 -21.37 11.21 -0.78
C SER A 197 -22.66 10.67 -1.40
N THR A 198 -22.79 9.34 -1.56
CA THR A 198 -23.96 8.69 -2.20
C THR A 198 -24.82 7.88 -1.23
N LEU A 199 -24.29 7.53 -0.06
CA LEU A 199 -25.03 6.82 0.98
C LEU A 199 -26.07 7.73 1.64
N THR A 200 -27.33 7.31 1.56
CA THR A 200 -28.48 7.94 2.24
C THR A 200 -28.97 7.15 3.45
N ASP A 201 -28.58 5.87 3.57
CA ASP A 201 -28.91 5.02 4.70
C ASP A 201 -27.94 5.26 5.87
N GLU A 202 -28.48 5.72 7.00
CA GLU A 202 -27.69 6.05 8.20
C GLU A 202 -26.94 4.85 8.79
N LYS A 203 -27.49 3.64 8.71
CA LYS A 203 -26.79 2.44 9.22
C LYS A 203 -25.60 2.09 8.34
N GLN A 204 -25.75 2.21 7.03
CA GLN A 204 -24.65 2.00 6.08
C GLN A 204 -23.57 3.09 6.22
N LYS A 205 -24.00 4.34 6.43
CA LYS A 205 -23.08 5.46 6.66
C LYS A 205 -22.29 5.30 7.97
N GLN A 206 -22.95 4.89 9.06
CA GLN A 206 -22.27 4.57 10.31
C GLN A 206 -21.30 3.39 10.17
N ALA A 207 -21.67 2.35 9.42
CA ALA A 207 -20.78 1.21 9.17
C ALA A 207 -19.52 1.63 8.41
N LEU A 208 -19.66 2.49 7.39
CA LEU A 208 -18.54 3.07 6.67
C LEU A 208 -17.70 3.99 7.56
N SER A 209 -18.33 4.81 8.41
CA SER A 209 -17.64 5.65 9.40
C SER A 209 -16.73 4.81 10.31
N ASN A 210 -17.27 3.72 10.86
CA ASN A 210 -16.51 2.82 11.74
C ASN A 210 -15.35 2.12 11.01
N GLU A 211 -15.46 1.89 9.70
CA GLU A 211 -14.35 1.36 8.89
C GLU A 211 -13.26 2.41 8.70
N ILE A 212 -13.65 3.65 8.38
CA ILE A 212 -12.74 4.78 8.20
C ILE A 212 -12.01 5.10 9.52
N ASP A 213 -12.70 5.16 10.65
CA ASP A 213 -12.11 5.43 11.98
C ASP A 213 -11.01 4.43 12.34
N LYS A 214 -11.23 3.15 12.06
CA LYS A 214 -10.20 2.11 12.29
C LYS A 214 -8.95 2.37 11.45
N GLU A 215 -9.13 2.81 10.21
CA GLU A 215 -8.04 3.07 9.29
C GLU A 215 -7.29 4.37 9.63
N ILE A 216 -7.99 5.40 10.15
CA ILE A 216 -7.35 6.56 10.77
C ILE A 216 -6.42 6.13 11.90
N ILE A 217 -6.88 5.30 12.84
CA ILE A 217 -6.05 4.81 13.97
C ILE A 217 -4.82 4.05 13.46
N TYR A 218 -4.96 3.23 12.40
CA TYR A 218 -3.80 2.55 11.82
C TYR A 218 -2.81 3.54 11.21
N LEU A 219 -3.29 4.56 10.48
CA LEU A 219 -2.43 5.58 9.89
C LEU A 219 -1.77 6.50 10.93
N GLU A 220 -2.44 6.81 12.04
CA GLU A 220 -1.83 7.49 13.18
C GLU A 220 -0.67 6.68 13.77
N ASN A 221 -0.78 5.35 13.80
CA ASN A 221 0.34 4.50 14.19
C ASN A 221 1.48 4.52 13.17
N VAL A 222 1.19 4.64 11.87
CA VAL A 222 2.21 4.89 10.82
C VAL A 222 2.95 6.20 11.12
N ILE A 223 2.20 7.29 11.34
CA ILE A 223 2.76 8.61 11.66
C ILE A 223 3.60 8.54 12.95
N LYS A 224 3.11 7.91 14.00
CA LYS A 224 3.84 7.77 15.27
C LYS A 224 5.13 6.96 15.11
N THR A 225 5.10 5.91 14.29
CA THR A 225 6.27 5.04 14.08
C THR A 225 7.35 5.73 13.26
N PHE A 226 6.95 6.51 12.24
CA PHE A 226 7.88 7.14 11.30
C PHE A 226 8.12 8.64 11.54
N GLY A 227 7.35 9.29 12.40
CA GLY A 227 7.37 10.74 12.64
C GLY A 227 8.39 11.24 13.67
N GLY A 228 9.28 10.37 14.16
CA GLY A 228 10.37 10.78 15.03
C GLY A 228 11.38 11.71 14.34
N VAL A 229 12.22 12.39 15.12
CA VAL A 229 13.31 13.23 14.59
C VAL A 229 14.22 12.42 13.68
N GLY A 230 14.36 12.84 12.42
CA GLY A 230 15.12 12.11 11.40
C GLY A 230 14.37 10.96 10.71
N GLY A 231 13.07 10.80 10.98
CA GLY A 231 12.22 9.83 10.32
C GLY A 231 11.92 10.15 8.84
N PRO A 232 11.33 9.21 8.08
CA PRO A 232 11.11 9.37 6.65
C PRO A 232 9.99 10.38 6.35
N VAL A 233 10.39 11.61 6.02
CA VAL A 233 9.49 12.77 5.81
C VAL A 233 8.36 12.44 4.84
N LEU A 234 8.65 11.91 3.66
CA LEU A 234 7.62 11.62 2.65
C LEU A 234 6.59 10.60 3.15
N THR A 235 7.03 9.54 3.83
CA THR A 235 6.13 8.54 4.41
C THR A 235 5.16 9.19 5.39
N THR A 236 5.67 10.06 6.27
CA THR A 236 4.83 10.76 7.26
C THR A 236 3.92 11.80 6.61
N THR A 237 4.38 12.52 5.59
CA THR A 237 3.56 13.47 4.82
C THR A 237 2.37 12.76 4.19
N TYR A 238 2.61 11.65 3.46
CA TYR A 238 1.52 10.92 2.83
C TYR A 238 0.53 10.33 3.84
N ALA A 239 1.01 9.82 4.98
CA ALA A 239 0.12 9.32 6.03
C ALA A 239 -0.74 10.46 6.62
N ASN A 240 -0.14 11.62 6.91
CA ASN A 240 -0.87 12.81 7.39
C ASN A 240 -1.91 13.31 6.38
N ASP A 241 -1.57 13.35 5.09
CA ASP A 241 -2.49 13.80 4.03
C ASP A 241 -3.73 12.88 3.93
N VAL A 242 -3.52 11.56 4.05
CA VAL A 242 -4.63 10.60 4.07
C VAL A 242 -5.47 10.75 5.33
N VAL A 243 -4.85 10.84 6.52
CA VAL A 243 -5.57 11.06 7.78
C VAL A 243 -6.42 12.33 7.71
N THR A 244 -5.84 13.44 7.24
CA THR A 244 -6.54 14.71 7.06
C THR A 244 -7.72 14.55 6.09
N SER A 245 -7.50 13.87 4.97
CA SER A 245 -8.56 13.61 3.98
C SER A 245 -9.71 12.76 4.54
N LEU A 246 -9.41 11.79 5.41
CA LEU A 246 -10.41 10.95 6.06
C LEU A 246 -11.16 11.70 7.16
N ASN A 247 -10.45 12.48 7.98
CA ASN A 247 -11.06 13.33 9.00
C ASN A 247 -12.02 14.35 8.38
N ASN A 248 -11.62 15.03 7.30
CA ASN A 248 -12.49 15.97 6.58
C ASN A 248 -13.72 15.29 5.95
N LEU A 249 -13.64 13.98 5.67
CA LEU A 249 -14.78 13.22 5.15
C LEU A 249 -15.80 12.92 6.25
N LEU A 250 -15.33 12.54 7.45
CA LEU A 250 -16.19 12.18 8.58
C LEU A 250 -16.70 13.40 9.36
N TYR A 251 -15.83 14.40 9.51
CA TYR A 251 -16.03 15.61 10.30
C TYR A 251 -15.67 16.81 9.42
N PRO A 252 -16.50 17.13 8.41
CA PRO A 252 -16.31 18.35 7.65
C PRO A 252 -16.28 19.52 8.63
N ALA A 253 -15.30 20.43 8.49
CA ALA A 253 -15.26 21.64 9.30
C ALA A 253 -16.61 22.32 9.19
N GLU A 254 -17.21 22.68 10.33
CA GLU A 254 -18.39 23.54 10.32
C GLU A 254 -18.01 24.82 9.57
N GLU A 255 -18.77 25.15 8.51
CA GLU A 255 -18.66 26.47 7.89
C GLU A 255 -18.95 27.47 8.99
N SER A 256 -17.93 28.22 9.42
CA SER A 256 -18.15 29.37 10.27
C SER A 256 -18.91 30.38 9.42
N TYR A 257 -20.22 30.45 9.61
CA TYR A 257 -20.97 31.63 9.22
C TYR A 257 -20.36 32.76 10.05
N GLU A 258 -19.49 33.56 9.44
CA GLU A 258 -19.34 34.93 9.92
C GLU A 258 -20.75 35.51 9.81
N GLU A 259 -21.42 35.71 10.95
CA GLU A 259 -22.61 36.55 11.00
C GLU A 259 -22.14 37.91 10.49
N ASP A 260 -22.41 38.18 9.21
CA ASP A 260 -22.34 39.53 8.66
C ASP A 260 -23.25 40.37 9.55
N GLU A 261 -22.64 41.15 10.46
CA GLU A 261 -23.33 42.19 11.22
C GLU A 261 -23.96 43.12 10.19
N TYR A 262 -25.26 42.94 9.94
CA TYR A 262 -26.08 43.85 9.16
C TYR A 262 -26.03 45.22 9.86
N TYR A 263 -25.15 46.11 9.38
CA TYR A 263 -25.33 47.53 9.57
C TYR A 263 -26.55 47.94 8.75
N GLU A 264 -27.69 48.12 9.40
CA GLU A 264 -28.77 48.94 8.86
C GLU A 264 -28.21 50.36 8.65
N GLU A 265 -27.84 50.69 7.41
CA GLU A 265 -27.72 52.08 7.00
C GLU A 265 -29.11 52.71 7.12
N SER A 266 -29.28 53.54 8.15
CA SER A 266 -30.44 54.40 8.31
C SER A 266 -30.49 55.39 7.15
N ASP A 267 -31.52 55.28 6.31
CA ASP A 267 -31.88 56.28 5.31
C ASP A 267 -32.05 57.65 5.99
N TYR A 268 -31.06 58.54 5.81
CA TYR A 268 -31.21 59.96 6.09
C TYR A 268 -31.87 60.60 4.87
N GLU A 269 -33.16 60.94 5.02
CA GLU A 269 -33.86 61.87 4.12
C GLU A 269 -33.17 63.25 4.23
N GLU A 270 -32.49 63.65 3.15
CA GLU A 270 -31.88 64.97 3.03
C GLU A 270 -32.93 65.95 2.50
N ASP A 271 -33.48 66.75 3.41
CA ASP A 271 -34.47 67.79 3.12
C ASP A 271 -33.89 68.86 2.18
N GLU A 272 -34.60 69.08 1.07
CA GLU A 272 -34.39 70.17 0.13
C GLU A 272 -34.58 71.55 0.81
N TYR A 273 -33.57 72.41 0.72
CA TYR A 273 -33.75 73.86 0.87
C TYR A 273 -33.20 74.61 -0.33
N TYR A 274 -34.13 75.27 -1.03
CA TYR A 274 -33.91 76.30 -2.03
C TYR A 274 -33.26 77.55 -1.42
N GLU A 275 -32.31 78.16 -2.14
CA GLU A 275 -32.19 79.63 -2.15
C GLU A 275 -31.65 80.11 -3.50
N GLU A 276 -32.37 81.08 -4.07
CA GLU A 276 -32.09 81.82 -5.30
C GLU A 276 -30.81 82.65 -5.19
N SER A 277 -30.04 82.74 -6.28
CA SER A 277 -29.29 83.96 -6.55
C SER A 277 -29.19 84.17 -8.06
N ASP A 278 -30.01 85.11 -8.53
CA ASP A 278 -29.82 85.85 -9.77
C ASP A 278 -28.49 86.61 -9.77
N GLU A 279 -28.13 87.06 -10.97
CA GLU A 279 -27.25 88.19 -11.32
C GLU A 279 -25.89 87.87 -11.98
N GLU A 280 -25.96 88.03 -13.32
CA GLU A 280 -25.12 88.89 -14.16
C GLU A 280 -23.71 88.43 -14.58
N GLU A 281 -23.61 88.10 -15.88
CA GLU A 281 -22.48 88.52 -16.73
C GLU A 281 -23.04 89.01 -18.09
N TYR A 282 -22.89 90.30 -18.40
CA TYR A 282 -22.08 90.89 -19.50
C TYR A 282 -22.51 92.32 -19.84
#